data_AF-M6UWI6-F1
#
_entry.id   AF-M6UWI6-F1
#
_cell.length_a   1.000
_cell.length_b   1.000
_cell.length_c   1.000
_cell.angle_alpha   90.00
_cell.angle_beta   90.00
_cell.angle_gamma   90.00
#
_symmetry.space_group_name_H-M   'P 1'
#
loop_
_entity.id
_entity.type
_entity.pdbx_description
1 polymer ?
#
loop_
_entity_poly.entity_id
_entity_poly.type
_entity_poly.pdbx_seq_one_letter_code
_entity_poly.pdbx_strand_id
1 'polypeptide(L)'
;MAKRKYRNGMSLFGYSIFHPINLFLIANVIVHVIQLFAGGTGILEYYFALTPSRFFQGYYWQIFSYGFLHEAYGTPFIHLFFNMYVFVMFGGLICRYIPAWKFTIVYVAAIVTGGITVMLAPVFVQVLGIHYPMDLFHTTTLGASGGVTGILVLFGILFPETEVFLIFFRMKARYAPWIFVGGGFIADVVSVYYFHSPFVVSNSCHLGGAIGATLAAPWILKNGSLNSGKNFLKKTVPKDLPSDPKIRSLEEDLDFQTKKNRELLNELAESISYSERNKILTPLQQTNVNLCPPPTFQPEDPFCLRCEWLPNCALRKLKTDQE
;
A
#
# COMPACT_ATOMS: atom_id res chain seq x y z
N MET A 1 2.62 -20.82 15.34
CA MET A 1 3.25 -19.48 15.40
C MET A 1 4.71 -19.59 14.96
N ALA A 2 5.06 -19.10 13.77
CA ALA A 2 6.45 -19.07 13.33
C ALA A 2 7.20 -17.94 14.05
N LYS A 3 8.29 -18.29 14.76
CA LYS A 3 9.19 -17.34 15.44
C LYS A 3 9.72 -16.33 14.42
N ARG A 4 9.37 -15.05 14.56
CA ARG A 4 9.99 -13.93 13.84
C ARG A 4 11.45 -13.85 14.30
N LYS A 5 12.38 -14.34 13.47
CA LYS A 5 13.82 -14.24 13.71
C LYS A 5 14.17 -12.73 13.63
N TYR A 6 14.46 -12.11 14.77
CA TYR A 6 14.96 -10.74 14.81
C TYR A 6 16.25 -10.68 13.98
N ARG A 7 16.21 -9.99 12.84
CA ARG A 7 17.39 -9.69 12.04
C ARG A 7 18.09 -8.51 12.72
N ASN A 8 19.24 -8.76 13.35
CA ASN A 8 20.12 -7.75 13.98
C ASN A 8 20.80 -6.84 12.93
N GLY A 9 20.02 -6.18 12.08
CA GLY A 9 20.52 -5.22 11.09
C GLY A 9 19.77 -3.91 11.18
N MET A 10 20.42 -2.81 10.76
CA MET A 10 19.76 -1.51 10.64
C MET A 10 18.50 -1.64 9.77
N SER A 11 17.36 -1.25 10.32
CA SER A 11 16.06 -1.32 9.64
C SER A 11 15.38 0.04 9.61
N LEU A 12 14.77 0.37 8.48
CA LEU A 12 13.97 1.56 8.26
C LEU A 12 12.61 1.13 7.70
N PHE A 13 11.51 1.64 8.26
CA PHE A 13 10.13 1.24 7.92
C PHE A 13 9.85 -0.27 7.97
N GLY A 14 10.54 -1.01 8.86
CA GLY A 14 10.39 -2.47 8.99
C GLY A 14 11.12 -3.29 7.91
N TYR A 15 11.89 -2.64 7.03
CA TYR A 15 12.74 -3.27 6.02
C TYR A 15 14.22 -3.04 6.34
N SER A 16 15.10 -3.93 5.87
CA SER A 16 16.56 -3.71 5.90
C SER A 16 16.92 -2.39 5.21
N ILE A 17 17.96 -1.69 5.67
CA ILE A 17 18.48 -0.50 4.96
C ILE A 17 18.86 -0.79 3.50
N PHE A 18 19.28 -2.02 3.21
CA PHE A 18 19.61 -2.50 1.86
C PHE A 18 18.40 -2.96 1.04
N HIS A 19 17.18 -2.81 1.57
CA HIS A 19 15.97 -3.09 0.81
C HIS A 19 15.78 -2.00 -0.26
N PRO A 20 15.36 -2.34 -1.50
CA PRO A 20 15.25 -1.36 -2.59
C PRO A 20 14.44 -0.11 -2.23
N ILE A 21 13.33 -0.25 -1.49
CA ILE A 21 12.54 0.89 -1.01
C ILE A 21 13.42 1.89 -0.23
N ASN A 22 14.20 1.39 0.73
CA ASN A 22 15.05 2.24 1.56
C ASN A 22 16.23 2.80 0.74
N LEU A 23 16.78 2.02 -0.19
CA LEU A 23 17.86 2.48 -1.07
C LEU A 23 17.39 3.64 -1.98
N PHE A 24 16.23 3.51 -2.63
CA PHE A 24 15.68 4.59 -3.45
C PHE A 24 15.32 5.81 -2.62
N LEU A 25 14.72 5.62 -1.45
CA LEU A 25 14.41 6.71 -0.52
C LEU A 25 15.68 7.47 -0.13
N ILE A 26 16.71 6.76 0.35
CA ILE A 26 17.97 7.35 0.78
C ILE A 26 18.66 8.04 -0.39
N ALA A 27 18.69 7.43 -1.58
CA ALA A 27 19.30 8.03 -2.76
C ALA A 27 18.63 9.36 -3.14
N ASN A 28 17.28 9.40 -3.18
CA ASN A 28 16.54 10.62 -3.49
C ASN A 28 16.75 11.72 -2.43
N VAL A 29 16.76 11.35 -1.14
CA VAL A 29 17.03 12.29 -0.06
C VAL A 29 18.44 12.85 -0.16
N ILE A 30 19.45 12.00 -0.39
CA ILE A 30 20.85 12.43 -0.54
C ILE A 30 21.00 13.35 -1.76
N VAL A 31 20.48 12.97 -2.92
CA VAL A 31 20.56 13.80 -4.14
C VAL A 31 19.90 15.15 -3.91
N HIS A 32 18.72 15.19 -3.28
CA HIS A 32 18.05 16.45 -2.98
C HIS A 32 18.83 17.32 -1.99
N VAL A 33 19.45 16.72 -0.95
CA VAL A 33 20.35 17.46 -0.04
C VAL A 33 21.53 18.08 -0.81
N ILE A 34 22.13 17.34 -1.74
CA ILE A 34 23.22 17.87 -2.58
C ILE A 34 22.68 19.00 -3.50
N GLN A 35 21.48 18.87 -4.08
CA GLN A 35 20.85 19.94 -4.86
C GLN A 35 20.67 21.22 -4.04
N LEU A 36 20.24 21.10 -2.78
CA LEU A 36 20.10 22.24 -1.87
C LEU A 36 21.44 22.92 -1.58
N PHE A 37 22.51 22.16 -1.32
CA PHE A 37 23.86 22.71 -1.15
C PHE A 37 24.42 23.35 -2.43
N ALA A 38 24.00 22.88 -3.61
CA ALA A 38 24.40 23.42 -4.91
C ALA A 38 23.60 24.67 -5.33
N GLY A 39 22.75 25.23 -4.46
CA GLY A 39 21.97 26.44 -4.75
C GLY A 39 20.66 26.20 -5.49
N GLY A 40 20.23 24.94 -5.63
CA GLY A 40 18.93 24.56 -6.18
C GLY A 40 18.79 24.63 -7.70
N THR A 41 19.48 25.55 -8.39
CA THR A 41 19.50 25.65 -9.86
C THR A 41 20.95 25.69 -10.34
N GLY A 42 21.55 24.50 -10.44
CA GLY A 42 22.99 24.39 -10.63
C GLY A 42 23.40 23.29 -11.60
N ILE A 43 24.67 22.90 -11.48
CA ILE A 43 25.28 21.90 -12.34
C ILE A 43 24.54 20.56 -12.32
N LEU A 44 23.96 20.20 -11.16
CA LEU A 44 23.21 18.96 -11.01
C LEU A 44 21.95 18.94 -11.89
N GLU A 45 21.14 19.98 -11.87
CA GLU A 45 19.95 20.04 -12.71
C GLU A 45 20.32 20.13 -14.19
N TYR A 46 21.34 20.92 -14.54
CA TYR A 46 21.79 21.03 -15.94
C TYR A 46 22.17 19.66 -16.53
N TYR A 47 22.95 18.86 -15.80
CA TYR A 47 23.43 17.57 -16.30
C TYR A 47 22.44 16.43 -16.10
N PHE A 48 21.68 16.41 -15.00
CA PHE A 48 20.90 15.22 -14.61
C PHE A 48 19.38 15.37 -14.66
N ALA A 49 18.83 16.59 -14.69
CA ALA A 49 17.39 16.77 -14.98
C ALA A 49 17.14 16.57 -16.48
N LEU A 50 15.93 16.14 -16.84
CA LEU A 50 15.60 15.84 -18.22
C LEU A 50 15.17 17.07 -18.98
N THR A 51 15.93 17.42 -20.01
CA THR A 51 15.58 18.47 -20.98
C THR A 51 15.65 17.88 -22.38
N PRO A 52 14.54 17.85 -23.15
CA PRO A 52 14.52 17.17 -24.45
C PRO A 52 15.63 17.64 -25.40
N SER A 53 15.92 18.94 -25.48
CA SER A 53 17.00 19.48 -26.32
C SER A 53 18.37 18.92 -25.94
N ARG A 54 18.68 18.81 -24.65
CA ARG A 54 19.94 18.22 -24.14
C ARG A 54 20.02 16.73 -24.41
N PHE A 55 18.90 16.02 -24.26
CA PHE A 55 18.84 14.60 -24.61
C PHE A 55 19.22 14.38 -26.09
N PHE A 56 18.66 15.17 -27.01
CA PHE A 56 19.02 15.10 -28.44
C PHE A 56 20.45 15.55 -28.74
N GLN A 57 21.11 16.26 -27.83
CA GLN A 57 22.54 16.61 -27.89
C GLN A 57 23.48 15.56 -27.26
N GLY A 58 22.96 14.41 -26.80
CA GLY A 58 23.78 13.29 -26.32
C GLY A 58 23.70 13.02 -24.81
N TYR A 59 22.87 13.75 -24.06
CA TYR A 59 22.73 13.60 -22.60
C TYR A 59 21.75 12.47 -22.25
N TYR A 60 21.98 11.26 -22.79
CA TYR A 60 21.00 10.16 -22.76
C TYR A 60 20.66 9.65 -21.35
N TRP A 61 21.58 9.80 -20.40
CA TRP A 61 21.35 9.38 -18.99
C TRP A 61 20.21 10.15 -18.32
N GLN A 62 19.86 11.34 -18.84
CA GLN A 62 18.77 12.16 -18.33
C GLN A 62 17.43 11.44 -18.33
N ILE A 63 17.24 10.43 -19.19
CA ILE A 63 16.03 9.61 -19.24
C ILE A 63 15.78 8.80 -17.97
N PHE A 64 16.81 8.64 -17.14
CA PHE A 64 16.75 7.92 -15.87
C PHE A 64 17.11 8.82 -14.69
N SER A 65 18.16 9.63 -14.80
CA SER A 65 18.66 10.42 -13.66
C SER A 65 17.67 11.46 -13.16
N TYR A 66 16.80 11.99 -14.02
CA TYR A 66 15.79 12.98 -13.64
C TYR A 66 14.87 12.49 -12.51
N GLY A 67 14.64 11.17 -12.43
CA GLY A 67 13.82 10.54 -11.41
C GLY A 67 14.37 10.64 -9.99
N PHE A 68 15.62 11.09 -9.83
CA PHE A 68 16.28 11.25 -8.52
C PHE A 68 16.40 12.71 -8.07
N LEU A 69 16.16 13.66 -8.97
CA LEU A 69 16.19 15.09 -8.67
C LEU A 69 14.81 15.55 -8.23
N HIS A 70 14.76 16.51 -7.31
CA HIS A 70 13.53 17.11 -6.82
C HIS A 70 13.64 18.62 -6.80
N GLU A 71 12.52 19.31 -6.92
CA GLU A 71 12.46 20.77 -6.98
C GLU A 71 13.09 21.35 -5.71
N ALA A 72 14.13 22.16 -5.88
CA ALA A 72 14.89 22.76 -4.78
C ALA A 72 14.51 24.24 -4.53
N TYR A 73 13.58 24.78 -5.32
CA TYR A 73 13.09 26.15 -5.20
C TYR A 73 11.66 26.18 -4.62
N GLY A 74 11.25 27.30 -4.03
CA GLY A 74 9.92 27.46 -3.45
C GLY A 74 9.73 26.66 -2.17
N THR A 75 8.98 25.54 -2.23
CA THR A 75 8.74 24.62 -1.11
C THR A 75 9.50 23.30 -1.32
N PRO A 76 10.84 23.31 -1.23
CA PRO A 76 11.71 22.25 -1.77
C PRO A 76 11.39 20.85 -1.22
N PHE A 77 10.94 20.79 0.03
CA PHE A 77 10.65 19.54 0.70
C PHE A 77 9.32 18.89 0.28
N ILE A 78 8.35 19.66 -0.21
CA ILE A 78 6.99 19.16 -0.48
C ILE A 78 7.00 18.16 -1.64
N HIS A 79 7.69 18.50 -2.73
CA HIS A 79 7.76 17.64 -3.90
C HIS A 79 8.45 16.29 -3.57
N LEU A 80 9.59 16.34 -2.87
CA LEU A 80 10.27 15.13 -2.40
C LEU A 80 9.41 14.33 -1.41
N PHE A 81 8.79 15.01 -0.44
CA PHE A 81 7.99 14.37 0.60
C PHE A 81 6.85 13.57 0.00
N PHE A 82 6.03 14.14 -0.87
CA PHE A 82 4.89 13.42 -1.43
C PHE A 82 5.30 12.26 -2.34
N ASN A 83 6.34 12.44 -3.17
CA ASN A 83 6.86 11.35 -4.00
C ASN A 83 7.33 10.18 -3.12
N MET A 84 8.14 10.47 -2.11
CA MET A 84 8.70 9.43 -1.24
C MET A 84 7.66 8.83 -0.29
N TYR A 85 6.68 9.62 0.16
CA TYR A 85 5.56 9.15 0.96
C TYR A 85 4.74 8.10 0.21
N VAL A 86 4.29 8.42 -1.01
CA VAL A 86 3.51 7.49 -1.85
C VAL A 86 4.36 6.28 -2.22
N PHE A 87 5.63 6.49 -2.58
CA PHE A 87 6.58 5.43 -2.91
C PHE A 87 6.76 4.42 -1.76
N VAL A 88 7.05 4.88 -0.53
CA VAL A 88 7.27 4.02 0.63
C VAL A 88 5.98 3.33 1.05
N MET A 89 4.86 4.06 1.07
CA MET A 89 3.56 3.52 1.48
C MET A 89 3.11 2.39 0.55
N PHE A 90 2.97 2.66 -0.75
CA PHE A 90 2.52 1.65 -1.70
C PHE A 90 3.60 0.61 -1.99
N GLY A 91 4.87 1.01 -2.06
CA GLY A 91 5.98 0.07 -2.23
C GLY A 91 6.06 -0.94 -1.08
N GLY A 92 5.87 -0.49 0.16
CA GLY A 92 5.81 -1.36 1.35
C GLY A 92 4.63 -2.33 1.29
N LEU A 93 3.45 -1.88 0.86
CA LEU A 93 2.30 -2.77 0.64
C LEU A 93 2.61 -3.82 -0.43
N ILE A 94 3.11 -3.41 -1.60
CA ILE A 94 3.41 -4.30 -2.74
C ILE A 94 4.50 -5.32 -2.40
N CYS A 95 5.59 -4.90 -1.74
CA CYS A 95 6.71 -5.79 -1.41
C CYS A 95 6.38 -6.87 -0.36
N ARG A 96 5.16 -6.86 0.22
CA ARG A 96 4.64 -8.00 1.00
C ARG A 96 4.17 -9.16 0.12
N TYR A 97 3.86 -8.88 -1.15
CA TYR A 97 3.21 -9.80 -2.07
C TYR A 97 4.12 -10.22 -3.23
N ILE A 98 5.06 -9.36 -3.62
CA ILE A 98 6.02 -9.65 -4.67
C ILE A 98 7.46 -9.47 -4.17
N PRO A 99 8.45 -10.20 -4.72
CA PRO A 99 9.85 -9.97 -4.41
C PRO A 99 10.30 -8.54 -4.74
N ALA A 100 11.16 -7.99 -3.87
CA ALA A 100 11.63 -6.61 -3.98
C ALA A 100 12.36 -6.30 -5.31
N TRP A 101 13.01 -7.29 -5.93
CA TRP A 101 13.65 -7.12 -7.23
C TRP A 101 12.64 -6.92 -8.37
N LYS A 102 11.48 -7.59 -8.32
CA LYS A 102 10.39 -7.40 -9.30
C LYS A 102 9.79 -6.00 -9.18
N PHE A 103 9.54 -5.56 -7.94
CA PHE A 103 9.13 -4.18 -7.64
C PHE A 103 10.12 -3.17 -8.22
N THR A 104 11.43 -3.42 -8.00
CA THR A 104 12.51 -2.54 -8.49
C THR A 104 12.49 -2.41 -10.00
N ILE A 105 12.36 -3.51 -10.74
CA ILE A 105 12.33 -3.46 -12.21
C ILE A 105 11.12 -2.67 -12.69
N VAL A 106 9.92 -2.87 -12.11
CA VAL A 106 8.73 -2.11 -12.51
C VAL A 106 8.90 -0.61 -12.23
N TYR A 107 9.44 -0.25 -11.06
CA TYR A 107 9.69 1.14 -10.70
C TYR A 107 10.71 1.81 -11.64
N VAL A 108 11.82 1.15 -11.92
CA VAL A 108 12.85 1.65 -12.85
C VAL A 108 12.32 1.74 -14.27
N ALA A 109 11.56 0.74 -14.73
CA ALA A 109 10.91 0.78 -16.04
C ALA A 109 9.97 1.99 -16.15
N ALA A 110 9.18 2.27 -15.11
CA ALA A 110 8.30 3.43 -15.08
C ALA A 110 9.04 4.78 -15.09
N ILE A 111 10.20 4.90 -14.42
CA ILE A 111 11.06 6.09 -14.54
C ILE A 111 11.54 6.24 -15.98
N VAL A 112 12.10 5.19 -16.57
CA VAL A 112 12.67 5.25 -17.93
C VAL A 112 11.58 5.59 -18.95
N THR A 113 10.41 4.95 -18.89
CA THR A 113 9.31 5.26 -19.82
C THR A 113 8.71 6.64 -19.56
N GLY A 114 8.68 7.10 -18.32
CA GLY A 114 8.35 8.49 -17.98
C GLY A 114 9.27 9.47 -18.70
N GLY A 115 10.59 9.25 -18.63
CA GLY A 115 11.58 10.04 -19.34
C GLY A 115 11.44 9.98 -20.87
N ILE A 116 11.16 8.79 -21.42
CA ILE A 116 10.90 8.61 -22.86
C ILE A 116 9.71 9.48 -23.29
N THR A 117 8.59 9.43 -22.57
CA THR A 117 7.39 10.20 -22.93
C THR A 117 7.61 11.71 -22.81
N VAL A 118 8.39 12.17 -21.83
CA VAL A 118 8.77 13.59 -21.72
C VAL A 118 9.61 14.04 -22.92
N MET A 119 10.59 13.24 -23.33
CA MET A 119 11.46 13.56 -24.47
C MET A 119 10.70 13.53 -25.81
N LEU A 120 9.70 12.66 -25.96
CA LEU A 120 8.87 12.56 -27.16
C LEU A 120 7.75 13.60 -27.21
N ALA A 121 7.32 14.16 -26.08
CA ALA A 121 6.24 15.15 -26.01
C ALA A 121 6.43 16.36 -26.96
N PRO A 122 7.58 17.07 -26.97
CA PRO A 122 7.79 18.17 -27.92
C PRO A 122 7.74 17.73 -29.38
N VAL A 123 8.28 16.55 -29.70
CA VAL A 123 8.25 15.99 -31.07
C VAL A 123 6.81 15.71 -31.50
N PHE A 124 6.00 15.15 -30.61
CA PHE A 124 4.59 14.86 -30.87
C PHE A 124 3.78 16.14 -31.13
N VAL A 125 3.94 17.15 -30.29
CA VAL A 125 3.30 18.47 -30.46
C VAL A 125 3.70 19.11 -31.78
N GLN A 126 5.00 19.07 -32.13
CA GLN A 126 5.52 19.62 -33.38
C GLN A 126 4.97 18.89 -34.61
N VAL A 127 4.96 17.55 -34.60
CA VAL A 127 4.45 16.73 -35.72
C VAL A 127 2.95 16.93 -35.95
N LEU A 128 2.18 17.13 -34.87
CA LEU A 128 0.74 17.40 -34.97
C LEU A 128 0.42 18.85 -35.33
N GLY A 129 1.41 19.74 -35.43
CA GLY A 129 1.20 21.16 -35.69
C GLY A 129 0.41 21.86 -34.57
N ILE A 130 0.48 21.34 -33.34
CA ILE A 130 -0.19 21.95 -32.19
C ILE A 130 0.64 23.14 -31.74
N HIS A 131 0.07 24.34 -31.83
CA HIS A 131 0.69 25.54 -31.27
C HIS A 131 0.62 25.48 -29.75
N TYR A 132 1.75 25.19 -29.12
CA TYR A 132 1.90 25.23 -27.67
C TYR A 132 2.64 26.52 -27.29
N PRO A 133 2.17 27.30 -26.29
CA PRO A 133 2.74 28.62 -25.98
C PRO A 133 4.13 28.57 -25.35
N MET A 134 4.65 27.38 -25.05
CA MET A 134 5.92 27.16 -24.37
C MET A 134 6.86 26.30 -25.21
N ASP A 135 8.15 26.54 -25.01
CA ASP A 135 9.20 25.72 -25.59
C ASP A 135 9.40 24.43 -24.79
N LEU A 136 8.68 23.37 -25.19
CA LEU A 136 8.84 22.05 -24.59
C LEU A 136 10.24 21.47 -24.79
N PHE A 137 10.98 21.86 -25.84
CA PHE A 137 12.33 21.32 -26.06
C PHE A 137 13.31 21.78 -24.98
N HIS A 138 13.13 22.99 -24.44
CA HIS A 138 13.98 23.57 -23.40
C HIS A 138 13.38 23.50 -21.99
N THR A 139 12.17 22.97 -21.85
CA THR A 139 11.53 22.75 -20.55
C THR A 139 12.19 21.57 -19.83
N THR A 140 12.54 21.78 -18.56
CA THR A 140 13.23 20.78 -17.74
C THR A 140 12.25 20.02 -16.86
N THR A 141 12.36 18.69 -16.81
CA THR A 141 11.57 17.79 -15.95
C THR A 141 12.49 17.09 -14.95
N LEU A 142 12.08 17.04 -13.70
CA LEU A 142 12.72 16.33 -12.61
C LEU A 142 11.66 15.81 -11.63
N GLY A 143 11.95 14.71 -10.94
CA GLY A 143 11.07 14.12 -9.94
C GLY A 143 10.84 12.63 -10.14
N ALA A 144 10.70 11.91 -9.02
CA ALA A 144 10.41 10.47 -9.01
C ALA A 144 8.98 10.12 -9.43
N SER A 145 8.15 11.12 -9.77
CA SER A 145 6.70 11.00 -9.87
C SER A 145 6.23 10.07 -11.00
N GLY A 146 6.99 9.93 -12.09
CA GLY A 146 6.75 8.91 -13.13
C GLY A 146 6.85 7.49 -12.56
N GLY A 147 7.90 7.21 -11.80
CA GLY A 147 8.07 5.95 -11.08
C GLY A 147 6.98 5.71 -10.02
N VAL A 148 6.60 6.75 -9.28
CA VAL A 148 5.51 6.70 -8.30
C VAL A 148 4.17 6.37 -8.98
N THR A 149 3.89 6.98 -10.13
CA THR A 149 2.70 6.69 -10.93
C THR A 149 2.71 5.23 -11.39
N GLY A 150 3.87 4.72 -11.82
CA GLY A 150 4.05 3.31 -12.14
C GLY A 150 3.79 2.36 -10.96
N ILE A 151 4.18 2.75 -9.74
CA ILE A 151 3.86 2.00 -8.52
C ILE A 151 2.37 1.98 -8.23
N LEU A 152 1.66 3.10 -8.44
CA LEU A 152 0.21 3.14 -8.29
C LEU A 152 -0.49 2.23 -9.32
N VAL A 153 0.01 2.19 -10.56
CA VAL A 153 -0.44 1.21 -11.56
C VAL A 153 -0.17 -0.22 -11.11
N LEU A 154 1.04 -0.53 -10.63
CA LEU A 154 1.38 -1.85 -10.12
C LEU A 154 0.47 -2.25 -8.94
N PHE A 155 0.16 -1.32 -8.05
CA PHE A 155 -0.80 -1.53 -6.98
C PHE A 155 -2.19 -1.83 -7.53
N GLY A 156 -2.67 -1.06 -8.50
CA GLY A 156 -3.96 -1.28 -9.16
C GLY A 156 -4.05 -2.60 -9.94
N ILE A 157 -2.91 -3.13 -10.43
CA ILE A 157 -2.84 -4.46 -11.05
C ILE A 157 -2.95 -5.56 -10.00
N LEU A 158 -2.27 -5.41 -8.86
CA LEU A 158 -2.25 -6.42 -7.80
C LEU A 158 -3.52 -6.41 -6.92
N PHE A 159 -4.12 -5.23 -6.72
CA PHE A 159 -5.25 -4.99 -5.82
C PHE A 159 -6.36 -4.18 -6.53
N PRO A 160 -6.92 -4.68 -7.64
CA PRO A 160 -7.77 -3.89 -8.52
C PRO A 160 -9.06 -3.39 -7.87
N GLU A 161 -9.58 -4.12 -6.89
CA GLU A 161 -10.84 -3.82 -6.19
C GLU A 161 -10.63 -3.06 -4.88
N THR A 162 -9.38 -2.85 -4.44
CA THR A 162 -9.10 -2.07 -3.24
C THR A 162 -9.49 -0.62 -3.47
N GLU A 163 -10.27 -0.06 -2.54
CA GLU A 163 -10.63 1.36 -2.58
C GLU A 163 -9.49 2.22 -2.07
N VAL A 164 -9.11 3.21 -2.88
CA VAL A 164 -8.15 4.26 -2.52
C VAL A 164 -8.84 5.61 -2.60
N PHE A 165 -8.39 6.55 -1.77
CA PHE A 165 -8.84 7.94 -1.82
C PHE A 165 -7.96 8.74 -2.78
N LEU A 166 -8.56 9.32 -3.81
CA LEU A 166 -7.93 10.35 -4.63
C LEU A 166 -8.52 11.71 -4.20
N ILE A 167 -7.73 12.48 -3.44
CA ILE A 167 -8.10 13.75 -2.81
C ILE A 167 -9.33 13.62 -1.87
N PHE A 168 -10.55 13.52 -2.43
CA PHE A 168 -11.81 13.40 -1.68
C PHE A 168 -12.73 12.26 -2.16
N PHE A 169 -12.41 11.60 -3.28
CA PHE A 169 -13.26 10.54 -3.85
C PHE A 169 -12.65 9.15 -3.65
N ARG A 170 -13.48 8.21 -3.20
CA ARG A 170 -13.14 6.78 -3.15
C ARG A 170 -13.28 6.20 -4.53
N MET A 171 -12.28 5.46 -4.97
CA MET A 171 -12.33 4.73 -6.23
C MET A 171 -11.49 3.47 -6.16
N LYS A 172 -11.79 2.52 -7.04
CA LYS A 172 -11.00 1.30 -7.19
C LYS A 172 -9.58 1.63 -7.65
N ALA A 173 -8.58 1.02 -7.02
CA ALA A 173 -7.16 1.28 -7.25
C ALA A 173 -6.74 1.13 -8.72
N ARG A 174 -7.37 0.24 -9.48
CA ARG A 174 -7.11 0.07 -10.92
C ARG A 174 -7.37 1.33 -11.76
N TYR A 175 -8.25 2.22 -11.30
CA TYR A 175 -8.62 3.44 -12.02
C TYR A 175 -7.83 4.67 -11.55
N ALA A 176 -7.37 4.68 -10.30
CA ALA A 176 -6.78 5.87 -9.68
C ALA A 176 -5.60 6.48 -10.46
N PRO A 177 -4.60 5.71 -10.95
CA PRO A 177 -3.49 6.29 -11.71
C PRO A 177 -3.96 6.95 -13.02
N TRP A 178 -4.92 6.34 -13.72
CA TRP A 178 -5.41 6.82 -15.00
C TRP A 178 -6.30 8.04 -14.87
N ILE A 179 -7.13 8.09 -13.81
CA ILE A 179 -7.92 9.28 -13.49
C ILE A 179 -6.98 10.44 -13.11
N PHE A 180 -5.92 10.17 -12.34
CA PHE A 180 -4.90 11.16 -12.02
C PHE A 180 -4.19 11.69 -13.28
N VAL A 181 -3.70 10.81 -14.16
CA VAL A 181 -3.04 11.22 -15.42
C VAL A 181 -4.00 11.97 -16.35
N GLY A 182 -5.21 11.45 -16.56
CA GLY A 182 -6.21 12.07 -17.43
C GLY A 182 -6.67 13.44 -16.90
N GLY A 183 -6.92 13.54 -15.60
CA GLY A 183 -7.23 14.81 -14.94
C GLY A 183 -6.10 15.83 -15.06
N GLY A 184 -4.84 15.36 -14.98
CA GLY A 184 -3.65 16.18 -15.22
C GLY A 184 -3.62 16.80 -16.62
N PHE A 185 -3.82 16.00 -17.67
CA PHE A 185 -3.88 16.55 -19.05
C PHE A 185 -5.05 17.49 -19.28
N ILE A 186 -6.22 17.23 -18.66
CA ILE A 186 -7.34 18.19 -18.70
C ILE A 186 -6.92 19.50 -18.04
N ALA A 187 -6.25 19.44 -16.88
CA ALA A 187 -5.72 20.62 -16.21
C ALA A 187 -4.67 21.36 -17.06
N ASP A 188 -3.80 20.65 -17.79
CA ASP A 188 -2.85 21.28 -18.73
C ASP A 188 -3.58 22.07 -19.81
N VAL A 189 -4.59 21.47 -20.45
CA VAL A 189 -5.37 22.14 -21.51
C VAL A 189 -6.06 23.38 -20.96
N VAL A 190 -6.70 23.27 -19.80
CA VAL A 190 -7.35 24.41 -19.12
C VAL A 190 -6.32 25.48 -18.75
N SER A 191 -5.16 25.09 -18.20
CA SER A 191 -4.09 25.99 -17.79
C SER A 191 -3.53 26.80 -18.97
N VAL A 192 -3.24 26.10 -20.06
CA VAL A 192 -2.73 26.70 -21.30
C VAL A 192 -3.76 27.61 -21.94
N TYR A 193 -5.02 27.17 -22.03
CA TYR A 193 -6.08 27.93 -22.72
C TYR A 193 -6.53 29.18 -21.95
N TYR A 194 -6.71 29.08 -20.62
CA TYR A 194 -7.25 30.18 -19.81
C TYR A 194 -6.18 31.05 -19.16
N PHE A 195 -5.08 30.45 -18.70
CA PHE A 195 -4.06 31.15 -17.91
C PHE A 195 -2.77 31.40 -18.69
N HIS A 196 -2.65 30.89 -19.92
CA HIS A 196 -1.45 30.99 -20.75
C HIS A 196 -0.17 30.56 -20.01
N SER A 197 -0.32 29.63 -19.06
CA SER A 197 0.75 29.12 -18.20
C SER A 197 0.72 27.60 -18.23
N PRO A 198 1.88 26.92 -18.27
CA PRO A 198 1.91 25.48 -18.09
C PRO A 198 1.51 25.13 -16.64
N PHE A 199 0.95 23.94 -16.47
CA PHE A 199 0.82 23.35 -15.14
C PHE A 199 2.22 22.92 -14.68
N VAL A 200 2.52 23.09 -13.39
CA VAL A 200 3.86 22.83 -12.82
C VAL A 200 4.22 21.32 -12.85
N VAL A 201 3.24 20.45 -13.08
CA VAL A 201 3.37 19.00 -13.01
C VAL A 201 3.54 18.38 -14.39
N SER A 202 4.57 17.55 -14.58
CA SER A 202 4.82 16.87 -15.86
C SER A 202 3.85 15.69 -16.09
N ASN A 203 2.69 15.95 -16.70
CA ASN A 203 1.69 14.90 -16.98
C ASN A 203 2.17 13.89 -18.04
N SER A 204 3.02 14.31 -18.98
CA SER A 204 3.73 13.41 -19.89
C SER A 204 4.61 12.40 -19.15
N CYS A 205 5.29 12.83 -18.09
CA CYS A 205 6.07 11.91 -17.24
C CYS A 205 5.18 10.89 -16.53
N HIS A 206 4.04 11.32 -15.98
CA HIS A 206 3.09 10.43 -15.32
C HIS A 206 2.49 9.41 -16.29
N LEU A 207 2.12 9.85 -17.49
CA LEU A 207 1.63 8.97 -18.56
C LEU A 207 2.66 7.90 -18.93
N GLY A 208 3.92 8.31 -19.15
CA GLY A 208 4.99 7.38 -19.45
C GLY A 208 5.21 6.36 -18.33
N GLY A 209 5.17 6.81 -17.08
CA GLY A 209 5.25 5.92 -15.91
C GLY A 209 4.10 4.91 -15.82
N ALA A 210 2.87 5.37 -16.07
CA ALA A 210 1.69 4.51 -16.09
C ALA A 210 1.76 3.45 -17.20
N ILE A 211 2.14 3.86 -18.41
CA ILE A 211 2.31 2.95 -19.56
C ILE A 211 3.41 1.94 -19.27
N GLY A 212 4.57 2.40 -18.79
CA GLY A 212 5.72 1.53 -18.50
C GLY A 212 5.38 0.45 -17.49
N ALA A 213 4.73 0.80 -16.39
CA ALA A 213 4.29 -0.19 -15.41
C ALA A 213 3.22 -1.14 -15.97
N THR A 214 2.28 -0.64 -16.77
CA THR A 214 1.24 -1.47 -17.41
C THR A 214 1.83 -2.53 -18.33
N LEU A 215 2.89 -2.19 -19.06
CA LEU A 215 3.58 -3.12 -19.96
C LEU A 215 4.53 -4.06 -19.19
N ALA A 216 5.31 -3.52 -18.26
CA ALA A 216 6.34 -4.25 -17.54
C ALA A 216 5.77 -5.22 -16.50
N ALA A 217 4.75 -4.80 -15.73
CA ALA A 217 4.25 -5.58 -14.60
C ALA A 217 3.71 -6.96 -15.00
N PRO A 218 2.84 -7.13 -16.03
CA PRO A 218 2.35 -8.45 -16.42
C PRO A 218 3.48 -9.40 -16.81
N TRP A 219 4.51 -8.91 -17.51
CA TRP A 219 5.64 -9.74 -17.94
C TRP A 219 6.52 -10.17 -16.74
N ILE A 220 6.87 -9.25 -15.86
CA ILE A 220 7.72 -9.49 -14.68
C ILE A 220 7.01 -10.39 -13.66
N LEU A 221 5.69 -10.24 -13.54
CA LEU A 221 4.86 -11.06 -12.66
C LEU A 221 4.57 -12.45 -13.25
N LYS A 222 4.69 -12.66 -14.57
CA LYS A 222 4.43 -13.95 -15.24
C LYS A 222 5.32 -15.10 -14.74
N ASN A 223 6.58 -14.82 -14.43
CA ASN A 223 7.54 -15.81 -13.91
C ASN A 223 7.37 -16.06 -12.39
N GLY A 224 6.14 -16.25 -11.90
CA GLY A 224 5.88 -16.68 -10.51
C GLY A 224 4.68 -16.05 -9.80
N SER A 225 3.88 -15.21 -10.46
CA SER A 225 2.78 -14.46 -9.81
C SER A 225 1.59 -14.12 -10.72
N LEU A 226 1.50 -14.55 -11.98
CA LEU A 226 0.23 -14.40 -12.73
C LEU A 226 -0.84 -15.43 -12.36
N ASN A 227 -0.58 -16.31 -11.39
CA ASN A 227 -1.61 -17.08 -10.69
C ASN A 227 -2.13 -16.35 -9.44
N SER A 228 -1.63 -15.14 -9.15
CA SER A 228 -2.01 -14.39 -7.94
C SER A 228 -3.35 -13.66 -8.06
N GLY A 229 -4.02 -13.74 -9.21
CA GLY A 229 -5.46 -13.45 -9.33
C GLY A 229 -6.36 -14.65 -8.99
N LYS A 230 -5.79 -15.85 -8.79
CA LYS A 230 -6.50 -17.07 -8.36
C LYS A 230 -5.99 -17.64 -7.02
N ASN A 231 -4.85 -17.16 -6.53
CA ASN A 231 -4.20 -17.64 -5.31
C ASN A 231 -4.22 -16.65 -4.14
N PHE A 232 -5.10 -15.64 -4.19
CA PHE A 232 -5.46 -14.87 -3.00
C PHE A 232 -6.73 -15.45 -2.39
N LEU A 233 -6.54 -16.20 -1.29
CA LEU A 233 -7.55 -16.90 -0.49
C LEU A 233 -8.37 -17.96 -1.23
N LYS A 234 -7.71 -18.97 -1.82
CA LYS A 234 -8.21 -20.32 -1.53
C LYS A 234 -7.74 -20.65 -0.13
N LYS A 235 -8.49 -20.15 0.87
CA LYS A 235 -8.54 -20.82 2.16
C LYS A 235 -8.79 -22.28 1.77
N THR A 236 -7.84 -23.17 2.05
CA THR A 236 -8.13 -24.59 2.13
C THR A 236 -9.12 -24.70 3.28
N VAL A 237 -10.37 -24.38 2.96
CA VAL A 237 -11.55 -24.79 3.70
C VAL A 237 -11.54 -26.31 3.47
N PRO A 238 -11.29 -27.12 4.51
CA PRO A 238 -11.59 -28.54 4.43
C PRO A 238 -12.93 -28.71 3.71
N LYS A 239 -12.99 -29.63 2.74
CA LYS A 239 -14.15 -29.82 1.84
C LYS A 239 -15.47 -30.16 2.56
N ASP A 240 -15.45 -30.19 3.89
CA ASP A 240 -16.51 -30.61 4.79
C ASP A 240 -17.04 -29.47 5.70
N LEU A 241 -16.75 -28.20 5.41
CA LEU A 241 -17.39 -27.09 6.14
C LEU A 241 -18.77 -26.76 5.53
N PRO A 242 -19.84 -26.72 6.34
CA PRO A 242 -21.19 -26.40 5.88
C PRO A 242 -21.22 -25.04 5.16
N SER A 243 -22.03 -24.98 4.10
CA SER A 243 -22.34 -23.80 3.28
C SER A 243 -22.57 -22.54 4.11
N ASP A 244 -21.97 -21.43 3.66
CA ASP A 244 -22.12 -20.02 4.09
C ASP A 244 -22.50 -19.79 5.56
N PRO A 245 -21.68 -19.07 6.36
CA PRO A 245 -22.16 -18.60 7.65
C PRO A 245 -23.35 -17.67 7.38
N LYS A 246 -24.57 -18.19 7.59
CA LYS A 246 -25.77 -17.37 7.72
C LYS A 246 -25.39 -16.24 8.67
N ILE A 247 -25.49 -15.00 8.21
CA ILE A 247 -25.39 -13.83 9.08
C ILE A 247 -26.57 -13.98 10.04
N ARG A 248 -26.28 -14.50 11.23
CA ARG A 248 -27.27 -14.68 12.27
C ARG A 248 -27.70 -13.30 12.74
N SER A 249 -28.99 -13.15 13.04
CA SER A 249 -29.45 -11.96 13.73
C SER A 249 -28.81 -11.91 15.12
N LEU A 250 -28.72 -10.71 15.72
CA LEU A 250 -28.21 -10.57 17.09
C LEU A 250 -28.98 -11.47 18.07
N GLU A 251 -30.28 -11.64 17.86
CA GLU A 251 -31.12 -12.53 18.67
C GLU A 251 -30.74 -14.00 18.50
N GLU A 252 -30.50 -14.45 17.26
CA GLU A 252 -30.05 -15.82 16.97
C GLU A 252 -28.66 -16.11 17.56
N ASP A 253 -27.76 -15.13 17.59
CA ASP A 253 -26.44 -15.27 18.20
C ASP A 253 -26.53 -15.34 19.73
N LEU A 254 -27.39 -14.53 20.36
CA LEU A 254 -27.61 -14.56 21.81
C LEU A 254 -28.27 -15.87 22.25
N ASP A 255 -29.22 -16.40 21.49
CA ASP A 255 -29.87 -17.68 21.78
C ASP A 255 -28.91 -18.86 21.60
N PHE A 256 -28.08 -18.80 20.55
CA PHE A 256 -27.03 -19.80 20.35
C PHE A 256 -26.02 -19.80 21.50
N GLN A 257 -25.58 -18.62 21.93
CA GLN A 257 -24.65 -18.49 23.05
C GLN A 257 -25.28 -18.97 24.37
N THR A 258 -26.56 -18.68 24.59
CA THR A 258 -27.35 -19.18 25.73
C THR A 258 -27.38 -20.71 25.76
N LYS A 259 -27.68 -21.34 24.63
CA LYS A 259 -27.72 -22.81 24.52
C LYS A 259 -26.36 -23.43 24.82
N LYS A 260 -25.30 -22.90 24.20
CA LYS A 260 -23.92 -23.35 24.40
C LYS A 260 -23.50 -23.27 25.87
N ASN A 261 -23.83 -22.17 26.54
CA ASN A 261 -23.48 -21.99 27.95
C ASN A 261 -24.29 -22.91 28.88
N ARG A 262 -25.56 -23.22 28.57
CA ARG A 262 -26.35 -24.22 29.33
C ARG A 262 -25.77 -25.62 29.20
N GLU A 263 -25.38 -26.03 27.99
CA GLU A 263 -24.75 -27.33 27.75
C GLU A 263 -23.45 -27.47 28.54
N LEU A 264 -22.60 -26.43 28.52
CA LEU A 264 -21.37 -26.41 29.31
C LEU A 264 -21.65 -26.50 30.82
N LEU A 265 -22.64 -25.76 31.33
CA LEU A 265 -23.00 -25.82 32.75
C LEU A 265 -23.53 -27.19 33.16
N ASN A 266 -24.28 -27.87 32.30
CA ASN A 266 -24.74 -29.23 32.54
C ASN A 266 -23.57 -30.22 32.57
N GLU A 267 -22.63 -30.12 31.62
CA GLU A 267 -21.41 -30.94 31.60
C GLU A 267 -20.57 -30.73 32.88
N LEU A 268 -20.46 -29.50 33.35
CA LEU A 268 -19.78 -29.19 34.61
C LEU A 268 -20.54 -29.72 35.83
N ALA A 269 -21.87 -29.75 35.80
CA ALA A 269 -22.69 -30.33 36.86
C ALA A 269 -22.54 -31.86 36.94
N GLU A 270 -22.38 -32.53 35.80
CA GLU A 270 -22.13 -33.98 35.73
C GLU A 270 -20.72 -34.37 36.19
N SER A 271 -19.73 -33.48 36.01
CA SER A 271 -18.36 -33.71 36.48
C SER A 271 -18.24 -33.58 38.01
N ILE A 272 -17.60 -34.57 38.64
CA ILE A 272 -17.52 -34.67 40.11
C ILE A 272 -16.20 -34.11 40.63
N SER A 273 -15.13 -34.12 39.82
CA SER A 273 -13.79 -33.71 40.24
C SER A 273 -13.39 -32.31 39.75
N TYR A 274 -12.70 -31.56 40.62
CA TYR A 274 -12.03 -30.31 40.26
C TYR A 274 -11.13 -30.47 39.03
N SER A 275 -10.39 -31.58 38.96
CA SER A 275 -9.47 -31.84 37.85
C SER A 275 -10.20 -31.99 36.51
N GLU A 276 -11.41 -32.55 36.52
CA GLU A 276 -12.25 -32.71 35.32
C GLU A 276 -12.78 -31.36 34.86
N ARG A 277 -13.36 -30.57 35.79
CA ARG A 277 -13.85 -29.22 35.51
C ARG A 277 -12.75 -28.30 34.99
N ASN A 278 -11.56 -28.35 35.59
CA ASN A 278 -10.43 -27.55 35.15
C ASN A 278 -9.96 -27.94 33.74
N LYS A 279 -9.98 -29.24 33.41
CA LYS A 279 -9.62 -29.75 32.07
C LYS A 279 -10.63 -29.31 31.00
N ILE A 280 -11.91 -29.22 31.34
CA ILE A 280 -12.97 -28.72 30.45
C ILE A 280 -12.84 -27.21 30.23
N LEU A 281 -12.61 -26.44 31.31
CA LEU A 281 -12.68 -24.98 31.27
C LEU A 281 -11.42 -24.29 30.73
N THR A 282 -10.22 -24.85 30.98
CA THR A 282 -8.94 -24.27 30.54
C THR A 282 -8.86 -24.00 29.02
N PRO A 283 -9.23 -24.93 28.12
CA PRO A 283 -9.16 -24.67 26.68
C PRO A 283 -10.21 -23.67 26.18
N LEU A 284 -11.27 -23.39 26.96
CA LEU A 284 -12.36 -22.49 26.58
C LEU A 284 -12.08 -21.02 26.93
N GLN A 285 -10.92 -20.72 27.48
CA GLN A 285 -10.56 -19.38 27.91
C GLN A 285 -10.44 -18.38 26.76
N GLN A 286 -11.08 -17.21 26.92
CA GLN A 286 -10.95 -16.06 26.02
C GLN A 286 -9.85 -15.10 26.49
N THR A 287 -9.10 -14.50 25.57
CA THR A 287 -7.86 -13.75 25.85
C THR A 287 -8.01 -12.22 25.98
N ASN A 288 -9.13 -11.64 25.58
CA ASN A 288 -9.36 -10.18 25.56
C ASN A 288 -10.68 -9.79 26.25
N VAL A 289 -10.82 -10.01 27.56
CA VAL A 289 -12.12 -9.85 28.25
C VAL A 289 -12.04 -9.05 29.55
N ASN A 290 -13.03 -8.17 29.73
CA ASN A 290 -13.32 -7.52 31.00
C ASN A 290 -13.89 -8.56 31.97
N LEU A 291 -13.22 -8.74 33.11
CA LEU A 291 -13.51 -9.78 34.09
C LEU A 291 -14.84 -9.51 34.80
N CYS A 292 -15.78 -10.47 34.78
CA CYS A 292 -16.80 -10.51 35.83
C CYS A 292 -16.12 -10.88 37.17
N PRO A 293 -16.38 -10.12 38.26
CA PRO A 293 -16.03 -10.54 39.61
C PRO A 293 -16.72 -11.88 39.97
N PRO A 294 -16.07 -12.81 40.66
CA PRO A 294 -16.71 -14.06 41.13
C PRO A 294 -18.02 -13.88 41.90
N PRO A 295 -18.20 -12.82 42.72
CA PRO A 295 -19.48 -12.57 43.42
C PRO A 295 -20.67 -12.29 42.49
N THR A 296 -20.41 -11.86 41.25
CA THR A 296 -21.45 -11.52 40.27
C THR A 296 -21.67 -12.65 39.25
N PHE A 297 -20.97 -13.78 39.40
CA PHE A 297 -21.19 -14.94 38.54
C PHE A 297 -22.41 -15.72 39.03
N GLN A 298 -23.50 -15.68 38.26
CA GLN A 298 -24.73 -16.42 38.52
C GLN A 298 -25.07 -17.27 37.28
N PRO A 299 -24.86 -18.60 37.34
CA PRO A 299 -25.02 -19.47 36.16
C PRO A 299 -26.46 -19.57 35.65
N GLU A 300 -27.45 -19.21 36.46
CA GLU A 300 -28.87 -19.19 36.09
C GLU A 300 -29.32 -17.84 35.48
N ASP A 301 -28.51 -16.77 35.60
CA ASP A 301 -28.87 -15.44 35.13
C ASP A 301 -28.83 -15.37 33.58
N PRO A 302 -29.90 -14.88 32.91
CA PRO A 302 -29.93 -14.72 31.46
C PRO A 302 -28.78 -13.91 30.86
N PHE A 303 -28.27 -12.90 31.58
CA PHE A 303 -27.10 -12.12 31.16
C PHE A 303 -25.84 -12.98 31.17
N CYS A 304 -25.60 -13.75 32.24
CA CYS A 304 -24.46 -14.66 32.31
C CYS A 304 -24.52 -15.74 31.23
N LEU A 305 -25.71 -16.30 30.99
CA LEU A 305 -25.93 -17.29 29.94
C LEU A 305 -25.67 -16.75 28.53
N ARG A 306 -25.81 -15.45 28.29
CA ARG A 306 -25.50 -14.81 27.01
C ARG A 306 -24.04 -14.38 26.87
N CYS A 307 -23.23 -14.44 27.93
CA CYS A 307 -21.83 -14.01 27.88
C CYS A 307 -20.93 -15.04 27.20
N GLU A 308 -20.13 -14.60 26.23
CA GLU A 308 -19.10 -15.44 25.59
C GLU A 308 -18.00 -15.90 26.55
N TRP A 309 -17.76 -15.14 27.63
CA TRP A 309 -16.70 -15.37 28.60
C TRP A 309 -17.15 -16.12 29.86
N LEU A 310 -18.34 -16.74 29.84
CA LEU A 310 -18.81 -17.58 30.94
C LEU A 310 -17.77 -18.64 31.39
N PRO A 311 -17.01 -19.32 30.50
CA PRO A 311 -15.98 -20.27 30.91
C PRO A 311 -14.87 -19.64 31.78
N ASN A 312 -14.45 -18.40 31.48
CA ASN A 312 -13.46 -17.68 32.27
C ASN A 312 -13.98 -17.43 33.70
N CYS A 313 -15.26 -17.10 33.83
CA CYS A 313 -15.92 -16.82 35.10
C CYS A 313 -16.08 -18.10 35.92
N ALA A 314 -16.56 -19.17 35.28
CA ALA A 314 -16.70 -20.49 35.90
C ALA A 314 -15.35 -21.04 36.39
N LEU A 315 -14.27 -20.87 35.60
CA LEU A 315 -12.93 -21.31 36.00
C LEU A 315 -12.40 -20.53 37.20
N ARG A 316 -12.68 -19.22 37.26
CA ARG A 316 -12.27 -18.39 38.39
C ARG A 316 -13.05 -18.76 39.66
N LYS A 317 -14.36 -18.99 39.54
CA LYS A 317 -15.19 -19.48 40.64
C LYS A 317 -14.70 -20.84 41.14
N LEU A 318 -14.42 -21.78 40.24
CA LEU A 318 -13.87 -23.10 40.56
C LEU A 318 -12.55 -23.01 41.37
N LYS A 319 -11.65 -22.09 41.01
CA LYS A 319 -10.42 -21.85 41.77
C LYS A 319 -10.67 -21.22 43.14
N THR A 320 -11.65 -20.33 43.23
CA THR A 320 -12.02 -19.67 44.49
C THR A 320 -12.65 -20.66 45.46
N ASP A 321 -13.45 -21.61 44.97
CA ASP A 321 -14.10 -22.63 45.80
C ASP A 321 -13.13 -23.73 46.27
N GLN A 322 -11.87 -23.71 45.78
CA GLN A 322 -10.79 -24.61 46.22
C GLN A 322 -9.94 -24.00 47.37
N GLU A 323 -9.90 -22.67 47.46
CA GLU A 323 -9.18 -21.91 48.50
C GLU A 323 -10.00 -21.81 49.79
#